data_AF-A0A1M6UW50-F1
#
_entry.id   AF-A0A1M6UW50-F1
#
_cell.length_a   1.000
_cell.length_b   1.000
_cell.length_c   1.000
_cell.angle_alpha   90.00
_cell.angle_beta   90.00
_cell.angle_gamma   90.00
#
_symmetry.space_group_name_H-M   'P 1'
#
loop_
_entity.id
_entity.type
_entity.pdbx_description
1 polymer ?
#
loop_
_entity_poly.entity_id
_entity_poly.type
_entity_poly.pdbx_seq_one_letter_code
_entity_poly.pdbx_strand_id
1 'polypeptide(L)'
;MRWRIPISVAIAALLAMVTSADFCLAADPRYPDWPCAQAKVPEISLAAVWAGPPLDDVQDKWKNDAKVSALVTKLAARRLPLDDAQKAIAEYLTAAAADKATQGKLLFAGLFDTLNAQRSSVMNGLERVMRKQREAAEKIRADTLALQALQDAPKPDQTKVEEFGNQLVWETRIFEDRRRVVKFVCEVPTAIDQRLFALGRTIQQEME
;
A
#
# COMPACT_ATOMS: atom_id res chain seq x y z
N MET A 1 -39.63 44.57 -3.28
CA MET A 1 -39.34 43.55 -4.32
C MET A 1 -39.24 42.19 -3.64
N ARG A 2 -40.25 41.33 -3.79
CA ARG A 2 -40.24 39.94 -3.29
C ARG A 2 -39.82 39.04 -4.45
N TRP A 3 -38.58 38.56 -4.43
CA TRP A 3 -38.11 37.58 -5.41
C TRP A 3 -38.77 36.23 -5.09
N ARG A 4 -39.71 35.79 -5.94
CA ARG A 4 -40.31 34.47 -5.85
C ARG A 4 -39.36 33.50 -6.54
N ILE A 5 -38.56 32.77 -5.76
CA ILE A 5 -37.75 31.68 -6.28
C ILE A 5 -38.73 30.56 -6.70
N PRO A 6 -38.71 30.12 -7.97
CA PRO A 6 -39.61 29.07 -8.43
C PRO A 6 -39.26 27.74 -7.75
N ILE A 7 -40.28 27.05 -7.23
CA ILE A 7 -40.17 25.78 -6.49
C ILE A 7 -39.37 24.72 -7.28
N SER A 8 -39.41 24.78 -8.61
CA SER A 8 -38.66 23.89 -9.51
C SER A 8 -37.12 24.01 -9.39
N VAL A 9 -36.59 25.17 -8.99
CA VAL A 9 -35.13 25.36 -8.79
C VAL A 9 -34.68 24.79 -7.44
N ALA A 10 -35.55 24.76 -6.44
CA ALA A 10 -35.26 24.17 -5.14
C ALA A 10 -35.13 22.64 -5.20
N ILE A 11 -35.89 21.98 -6.09
CA ILE A 11 -35.87 20.51 -6.23
C ILE A 11 -34.61 20.04 -6.98
N ALA A 12 -34.15 20.79 -7.99
CA ALA A 12 -32.93 20.47 -8.73
C ALA A 12 -31.66 20.60 -7.86
N ALA A 13 -31.62 21.56 -6.93
CA ALA A 13 -30.51 21.72 -6.00
C ALA A 13 -30.47 20.61 -4.91
N LEU A 14 -31.62 20.05 -4.54
CA LEU A 14 -31.71 18.96 -3.56
C LEU A 14 -31.31 17.59 -4.16
N LEU A 15 -31.53 17.37 -5.46
CA LEU A 15 -31.12 16.12 -6.13
C LEU A 15 -29.61 16.03 -6.39
N ALA A 16 -28.91 17.17 -6.47
CA ALA A 16 -27.46 17.21 -6.71
C ALA A 16 -26.61 16.91 -5.46
N MET A 17 -27.19 16.90 -4.25
CA MET A 17 -26.47 16.62 -2.99
C MET A 17 -26.46 15.13 -2.58
N VAL A 18 -27.18 14.25 -3.28
CA VAL A 18 -27.30 12.83 -2.88
C VAL A 18 -26.24 11.92 -3.54
N THR A 19 -25.49 12.40 -4.53
CA THR A 19 -24.52 11.58 -5.27
C THR A 19 -23.12 11.52 -4.65
N SER A 20 -22.87 12.18 -3.52
CA SER A 20 -21.61 12.10 -2.77
C SER A 20 -21.66 11.03 -1.68
N ALA A 21 -22.23 9.87 -1.97
CA ALA A 21 -22.00 8.69 -1.13
C ALA A 21 -20.57 8.22 -1.41
N ASP A 22 -19.60 8.75 -0.65
CA ASP A 22 -18.33 8.07 -0.47
C ASP A 22 -18.68 6.66 0.01
N PHE A 23 -18.45 5.66 -0.84
CA PHE A 23 -18.63 4.27 -0.47
C PHE A 23 -17.68 3.98 0.69
N CYS A 24 -18.19 4.05 1.92
CA CYS A 24 -17.52 3.49 3.08
C CYS A 24 -17.57 1.97 2.90
N LEU A 25 -16.53 1.43 2.26
CA LEU A 25 -16.27 0.00 2.31
C LEU A 25 -16.12 -0.37 3.77
N ALA A 26 -17.00 -1.24 4.26
CA ALA A 26 -16.90 -1.77 5.60
C ALA A 26 -15.52 -2.40 5.76
N ALA A 27 -14.77 -1.94 6.77
CA ALA A 27 -13.49 -2.54 7.09
C ALA A 27 -13.71 -4.03 7.40
N ASP A 28 -12.93 -4.91 6.78
CA ASP A 28 -12.94 -6.33 7.11
C ASP A 28 -12.61 -6.49 8.61
N PRO A 29 -13.52 -7.04 9.44
CA PRO A 29 -13.29 -7.16 10.88
C PRO A 29 -12.05 -7.96 11.24
N ARG A 30 -11.54 -8.80 10.33
CA ARG A 30 -10.30 -9.57 10.49
C ARG A 30 -9.05 -8.70 10.42
N TYR A 31 -9.13 -7.55 9.75
CA TYR A 31 -8.01 -6.62 9.53
C TYR A 31 -8.40 -5.19 9.94
N PRO A 32 -8.65 -4.94 11.23
CA PRO A 32 -9.16 -3.66 11.72
C PRO A 32 -8.16 -2.51 11.56
N ASP A 33 -6.89 -2.81 11.28
CA ASP A 33 -5.82 -1.81 11.11
C ASP A 33 -5.40 -1.67 9.65
N TRP A 34 -6.16 -2.21 8.69
CA TRP A 34 -5.84 -2.08 7.28
C TRP A 34 -6.24 -0.69 6.74
N PRO A 35 -5.29 0.12 6.21
CA PRO A 35 -5.58 1.49 5.76
C PRO A 35 -6.22 1.63 4.38
N CYS A 36 -6.06 0.63 3.52
CA CYS A 36 -6.28 0.80 2.09
C CYS A 36 -7.72 0.49 1.70
N ALA A 37 -8.22 1.16 0.66
CA ALA A 37 -9.58 0.94 0.18
C ALA A 37 -9.79 -0.48 -0.37
N GLN A 38 -8.77 -1.05 -1.00
CA GLN A 38 -8.80 -2.44 -1.46
C GLN A 38 -8.76 -3.40 -0.27
N ALA A 39 -9.51 -4.50 -0.33
CA ALA A 39 -9.48 -5.54 0.69
C ALA A 39 -8.07 -6.13 0.85
N LYS A 40 -7.68 -6.45 2.08
CA LYS A 40 -6.39 -7.07 2.35
C LYS A 40 -6.36 -8.51 1.82
N VAL A 41 -5.48 -8.76 0.85
CA VAL A 41 -5.13 -10.11 0.37
C VAL A 41 -3.70 -10.41 0.85
N PRO A 42 -3.50 -11.26 1.88
CA PRO A 42 -2.20 -11.38 2.56
C PRO A 42 -1.05 -11.82 1.65
N GLU A 43 -1.28 -12.80 0.81
CA GLU A 43 -0.25 -13.46 0.01
C GLU A 43 -0.67 -13.49 -1.47
N ILE A 44 0.29 -13.38 -2.37
CA ILE A 44 0.05 -13.50 -3.80
C ILE A 44 -0.20 -14.97 -4.13
N SER A 45 -1.28 -15.27 -4.84
CA SER A 45 -1.53 -16.61 -5.35
C SER A 45 -0.57 -16.92 -6.49
N LEU A 46 0.27 -17.96 -6.34
CA LEU A 46 1.17 -18.42 -7.40
C LEU A 46 0.42 -18.71 -8.70
N ALA A 47 -0.74 -19.36 -8.61
CA ALA A 47 -1.58 -19.69 -9.76
C ALA A 47 -2.16 -18.45 -10.47
N ALA A 48 -2.24 -17.30 -9.80
CA ALA A 48 -2.70 -16.06 -10.41
C ALA A 48 -1.61 -15.36 -11.23
N VAL A 49 -0.34 -15.65 -10.96
CA VAL A 49 0.81 -14.94 -11.56
C VAL A 49 1.71 -15.84 -12.42
N TRP A 50 1.53 -17.17 -12.35
CA TRP A 50 2.33 -18.14 -13.08
C TRP A 50 1.49 -19.12 -13.89
N ALA A 51 1.70 -19.13 -15.21
CA ALA A 51 1.10 -20.05 -16.17
C ALA A 51 2.13 -20.97 -16.82
N GLY A 52 3.38 -20.95 -16.36
CA GLY A 52 4.44 -21.83 -16.86
C GLY A 52 4.45 -23.20 -16.18
N PRO A 53 5.49 -24.01 -16.41
CA PRO A 53 5.63 -25.33 -15.80
C PRO A 53 5.62 -25.29 -14.26
N PRO A 54 5.23 -26.39 -13.58
CA PRO A 54 5.27 -26.49 -12.12
C PRO A 54 6.64 -26.13 -11.55
N LEU A 55 6.67 -25.45 -10.39
CA LEU A 55 7.90 -24.92 -9.77
C LEU A 55 8.41 -25.76 -8.58
N ASP A 56 7.72 -26.86 -8.25
CA ASP A 56 7.99 -27.65 -7.03
C ASP A 56 9.44 -28.18 -6.96
N ASP A 57 10.06 -28.40 -8.11
CA ASP A 57 11.44 -28.85 -8.26
C ASP A 57 12.49 -27.74 -8.10
N VAL A 58 12.11 -26.46 -8.10
CA VAL A 58 13.05 -25.31 -8.10
C VAL A 58 12.81 -24.30 -6.97
N GLN A 59 11.72 -24.40 -6.22
CA GLN A 59 11.22 -23.35 -5.31
C GLN A 59 12.26 -22.83 -4.31
N ASP A 60 13.14 -23.69 -3.77
CA ASP A 60 14.23 -23.28 -2.87
C ASP A 60 15.63 -23.32 -3.49
N LYS A 61 15.73 -23.78 -4.75
CA LYS A 61 17.04 -23.99 -5.40
C LYS A 61 17.64 -22.70 -5.94
N TRP A 62 16.81 -21.70 -6.26
CA TRP A 62 17.27 -20.42 -6.81
C TRP A 62 18.25 -19.69 -5.88
N LYS A 63 18.10 -19.86 -4.55
CA LYS A 63 18.98 -19.26 -3.52
C LYS A 63 20.41 -19.80 -3.57
N ASN A 64 20.59 -21.03 -4.07
CA ASN A 64 21.88 -21.69 -4.20
C ASN A 64 22.60 -21.33 -5.51
N ASP A 65 21.86 -20.77 -6.48
CA ASP A 65 22.44 -20.25 -7.71
C ASP A 65 22.76 -18.76 -7.53
N ALA A 66 24.05 -18.44 -7.43
CA ALA A 66 24.52 -17.08 -7.21
C ALA A 66 24.15 -16.12 -8.37
N LYS A 67 24.10 -16.62 -9.61
CA LYS A 67 23.73 -15.79 -10.77
C LYS A 67 22.24 -15.47 -10.74
N VAL A 68 21.40 -16.48 -10.51
CA VAL A 68 19.95 -16.30 -10.38
C VAL A 68 19.65 -15.38 -9.20
N SER A 69 20.23 -15.64 -8.02
CA SER A 69 20.01 -14.84 -6.82
C SER A 69 20.37 -13.36 -7.01
N ALA A 70 21.51 -13.08 -7.67
CA ALA A 70 21.92 -11.72 -7.99
C ALA A 70 20.95 -11.04 -8.97
N LEU A 71 20.50 -11.80 -9.99
CA LEU A 71 19.54 -11.30 -10.97
C LEU A 71 18.18 -11.02 -10.33
N VAL A 72 17.64 -11.94 -9.52
CA VAL A 72 16.41 -11.77 -8.74
C VAL A 72 16.48 -10.49 -7.89
N THR A 73 17.58 -10.29 -7.16
CA THR A 73 17.78 -9.08 -6.35
C THR A 73 17.75 -7.79 -7.19
N LYS A 74 18.42 -7.81 -8.35
CA LYS A 74 18.41 -6.68 -9.30
C LYS A 74 17.00 -6.43 -9.85
N LEU A 75 16.32 -7.47 -10.31
CA LEU A 75 15.00 -7.40 -10.94
C LEU A 75 13.90 -7.04 -9.95
N ALA A 76 13.99 -7.44 -8.68
CA ALA A 76 13.03 -7.08 -7.65
C ALA A 76 13.17 -5.62 -7.17
N ALA A 77 14.28 -4.95 -7.50
CA ALA A 77 14.53 -3.59 -7.05
C ALA A 77 13.58 -2.59 -7.74
N ARG A 78 12.72 -1.92 -6.95
CA ARG A 78 11.76 -0.91 -7.43
C ARG A 78 12.38 0.22 -8.26
N ARG A 79 13.65 0.55 -8.00
CA ARG A 79 14.39 1.60 -8.73
C ARG A 79 14.76 1.22 -10.16
N LEU A 80 14.74 -0.07 -10.50
CA LEU A 80 15.01 -0.53 -11.86
C LEU A 80 13.71 -0.41 -12.67
N PRO A 81 13.68 0.42 -13.74
CA PRO A 81 12.51 0.53 -14.62
C PRO A 81 12.04 -0.85 -15.08
N LEU A 82 10.73 -1.02 -15.23
CA LEU A 82 10.15 -2.32 -15.58
C LEU A 82 10.71 -2.82 -16.93
N ASP A 83 10.76 -1.95 -17.93
CA ASP A 83 11.27 -2.28 -19.27
C ASP A 83 12.73 -2.77 -19.23
N ASP A 84 13.58 -2.16 -18.41
CA ASP A 84 14.99 -2.58 -18.26
C ASP A 84 15.10 -3.92 -17.53
N ALA A 85 14.19 -4.19 -16.59
CA ALA A 85 14.10 -5.48 -15.94
C ALA A 85 13.66 -6.57 -16.91
N GLN A 86 12.68 -6.29 -17.79
CA GLN A 86 12.23 -7.23 -18.82
C GLN A 86 13.32 -7.53 -19.85
N LYS A 87 14.07 -6.51 -20.30
CA LYS A 87 15.24 -6.70 -21.18
C LYS A 87 16.30 -7.59 -20.53
N ALA A 88 16.62 -7.35 -19.26
CA ALA A 88 17.60 -8.17 -18.53
C ALA A 88 17.15 -9.63 -18.38
N ILE A 89 15.84 -9.91 -18.30
CA ILE A 89 15.29 -11.27 -18.34
C ILE A 89 15.52 -11.90 -19.71
N ALA A 90 15.15 -11.20 -20.79
CA ALA A 90 15.30 -11.69 -22.15
C ALA A 90 16.76 -12.01 -22.51
N GLU A 91 17.69 -11.11 -22.14
CA GLU A 91 19.14 -11.30 -22.33
C GLU A 91 19.64 -12.54 -21.57
N TYR A 92 19.22 -12.71 -20.31
CA TYR A 92 19.62 -13.83 -19.48
C TYR A 92 19.11 -15.17 -20.03
N LEU A 93 17.83 -15.23 -20.42
CA LEU A 93 17.23 -16.46 -20.97
C LEU A 93 17.75 -16.78 -22.37
N THR A 94 18.02 -15.77 -23.21
CA THR A 94 18.71 -15.99 -24.48
C THR A 94 20.09 -16.60 -24.28
N ALA A 95 20.85 -16.13 -23.28
CA ALA A 95 22.16 -16.69 -22.94
C ALA A 95 22.09 -18.12 -22.35
N ALA A 96 20.96 -18.52 -21.77
CA ALA A 96 20.74 -19.87 -21.26
C ALA A 96 20.51 -20.93 -22.35
N ALA A 97 20.23 -20.51 -23.59
CA ALA A 97 20.06 -21.36 -24.76
C ALA A 97 19.11 -22.57 -24.51
N ALA A 98 19.64 -23.80 -24.49
CA ALA A 98 18.84 -25.00 -24.30
C ALA A 98 18.26 -25.16 -22.88
N ASP A 99 18.79 -24.43 -21.88
CA ASP A 99 18.34 -24.51 -20.48
C ASP A 99 17.34 -23.41 -20.09
N LYS A 100 16.80 -22.68 -21.08
CA LYS A 100 15.81 -21.61 -20.89
C LYS A 100 14.67 -22.01 -19.95
N ALA A 101 14.14 -23.22 -20.09
CA ALA A 101 13.04 -23.68 -19.27
C ALA A 101 13.42 -23.78 -17.78
N THR A 102 14.55 -24.41 -17.45
CA THR A 102 15.01 -24.56 -16.07
C THR A 102 15.39 -23.21 -15.45
N GLN A 103 16.14 -22.40 -16.20
CA GLN A 103 16.58 -21.08 -15.74
C GLN A 103 15.39 -20.12 -15.55
N GLY A 104 14.41 -20.17 -16.45
CA GLY A 104 13.17 -19.38 -16.34
C GLY A 104 12.35 -19.76 -15.11
N LYS A 105 12.20 -21.06 -14.82
CA LYS A 105 11.55 -21.55 -13.60
C LYS A 105 12.28 -21.08 -12.34
N LEU A 106 13.61 -21.23 -12.28
CA LEU A 106 14.44 -20.78 -11.15
C LEU A 106 14.31 -19.28 -10.92
N LEU A 107 14.37 -18.50 -12.01
CA LEU A 107 14.27 -17.05 -11.96
C LEU A 107 12.90 -16.60 -11.46
N PHE A 108 11.82 -17.19 -11.98
CA PHE A 108 10.47 -16.86 -11.55
C PHE A 108 10.22 -17.27 -10.10
N ALA A 109 10.66 -18.45 -9.67
CA ALA A 109 10.54 -18.88 -8.27
C ALA A 109 11.18 -17.86 -7.32
N GLY A 110 12.38 -17.37 -7.65
CA GLY A 110 13.05 -16.35 -6.84
C GLY A 110 12.38 -14.99 -6.86
N LEU A 111 11.85 -14.56 -8.02
CA LEU A 111 11.06 -13.32 -8.12
C LEU A 111 9.76 -13.40 -7.32
N PHE A 112 9.05 -14.52 -7.40
CA PHE A 112 7.83 -14.76 -6.65
C PHE A 112 8.10 -14.67 -5.15
N ASP A 113 9.05 -15.45 -4.63
CA ASP A 113 9.42 -15.43 -3.22
C ASP A 113 9.82 -14.03 -2.75
N THR A 114 10.69 -13.36 -3.51
CA THR A 114 11.25 -12.06 -3.13
C THR A 114 10.19 -10.95 -3.14
N LEU A 115 9.42 -10.83 -4.22
CA LEU A 115 8.42 -9.76 -4.36
C LEU A 115 7.22 -10.00 -3.44
N ASN A 116 6.80 -11.25 -3.26
CA ASN A 116 5.75 -11.60 -2.31
C ASN A 116 6.18 -11.26 -0.86
N ALA A 117 7.41 -11.61 -0.46
CA ALA A 117 7.94 -11.22 0.86
C ALA A 117 8.04 -9.68 1.05
N GLN A 118 8.45 -8.94 0.01
CA GLN A 118 8.47 -7.48 0.04
C GLN A 118 7.05 -6.92 0.21
N ARG A 119 6.07 -7.46 -0.51
CA ARG A 119 4.66 -7.08 -0.39
C ARG A 119 4.14 -7.32 1.02
N SER A 120 4.33 -8.51 1.57
CA SER A 120 3.90 -8.84 2.94
C SER A 120 4.56 -7.90 3.97
N SER A 121 5.84 -7.56 3.78
CA SER A 121 6.54 -6.59 4.63
C SER A 121 5.93 -5.18 4.58
N VAL A 122 5.60 -4.69 3.38
CA VAL A 122 4.92 -3.40 3.17
C VAL A 122 3.53 -3.40 3.82
N MET A 123 2.74 -4.45 3.59
CA MET A 123 1.40 -4.59 4.15
C MET A 123 1.41 -4.60 5.69
N ASN A 124 2.33 -5.36 6.28
CA ASN A 124 2.53 -5.36 7.74
C ASN A 124 2.97 -3.97 8.23
N GLY A 125 3.77 -3.24 7.45
CA GLY A 125 4.16 -1.86 7.73
C GLY A 125 2.97 -0.90 7.76
N LEU A 126 2.08 -1.01 6.77
CA LEU A 126 0.84 -0.23 6.69
C LEU A 126 -0.04 -0.42 7.92
N GLU A 127 -0.22 -1.67 8.38
CA GLU A 127 -1.00 -1.96 9.58
C GLU A 127 -0.36 -1.40 10.85
N ARG A 128 0.97 -1.48 10.98
CA ARG A 128 1.69 -0.84 12.10
C ARG A 128 1.51 0.67 12.10
N VAL A 129 1.53 1.30 10.93
CA VAL A 129 1.29 2.75 10.80
C VAL A 129 -0.14 3.08 11.24
N MET A 130 -1.14 2.30 10.81
CA MET A 130 -2.53 2.55 11.18
C MET A 130 -2.82 2.38 12.67
N ARG A 131 -2.19 1.39 13.32
CA ARG A 131 -2.26 1.25 14.78
C ARG A 131 -1.78 2.52 15.48
N LYS A 132 -0.62 3.05 15.05
CA LYS A 132 -0.07 4.32 15.56
C LYS A 132 -0.96 5.52 15.24
N GLN A 133 -1.63 5.53 14.09
CA GLN A 133 -2.60 6.59 13.76
C GLN A 133 -3.81 6.55 14.70
N ARG A 134 -4.32 5.37 15.05
CA ARG A 134 -5.40 5.23 16.02
C ARG A 134 -4.96 5.72 17.40
N GLU A 135 -3.81 5.28 17.87
CA GLU A 135 -3.23 5.74 19.16
C GLU A 135 -3.05 7.25 19.20
N ALA A 136 -2.53 7.85 18.11
CA ALA A 136 -2.38 9.30 18.01
C ALA A 136 -3.74 10.03 18.02
N ALA A 137 -4.76 9.49 17.35
CA ALA A 137 -6.10 10.06 17.38
C ALA A 137 -6.71 10.02 18.78
N GLU A 138 -6.57 8.92 19.52
CA GLU A 138 -7.03 8.84 20.92
C GLU A 138 -6.27 9.82 21.82
N LYS A 139 -4.95 9.96 21.64
CA LYS A 139 -4.15 10.94 22.38
C LYS A 139 -4.63 12.36 22.13
N ILE A 140 -4.82 12.75 20.86
CA ILE A 140 -5.32 14.09 20.49
C ILE A 140 -6.68 14.35 21.13
N ARG A 141 -7.59 13.37 21.17
CA ARG A 141 -8.88 13.51 21.85
C ARG A 141 -8.70 13.71 23.36
N ALA A 142 -7.87 12.89 24.00
CA ALA A 142 -7.60 13.01 25.44
C ALA A 142 -7.00 14.38 25.78
N ASP A 143 -6.04 14.85 24.98
CA ASP A 143 -5.39 16.16 25.19
C ASP A 143 -6.35 17.32 24.91
N THR A 144 -7.25 17.18 23.94
CA THR A 144 -8.30 18.19 23.70
C THR A 144 -9.19 18.36 24.95
N LEU A 145 -9.59 17.25 25.58
CA LEU A 145 -10.37 17.28 26.82
C LEU A 145 -9.55 17.85 27.98
N ALA A 146 -8.27 17.51 28.08
CA ALA A 146 -7.39 18.05 29.11
C ALA A 146 -7.18 19.57 28.96
N LEU A 147 -7.00 20.06 27.73
CA LEU A 147 -6.91 21.49 27.44
C LEU A 147 -8.18 22.22 27.86
N GLN A 148 -9.35 21.65 27.52
CA GLN A 148 -10.63 22.22 27.91
C GLN A 148 -10.78 22.29 29.44
N ALA A 149 -10.38 21.25 30.16
CA ALA A 149 -10.40 21.26 31.62
C ALA A 149 -9.48 22.33 32.24
N LEU A 150 -8.32 22.60 31.64
CA LEU A 150 -7.43 23.69 32.07
C LEU A 150 -8.05 25.07 31.83
N GLN A 151 -8.76 25.24 30.70
CA GLN A 151 -9.45 26.47 30.34
C GLN A 151 -10.67 26.74 31.25
N ASP A 152 -11.40 25.69 31.63
CA ASP A 152 -12.62 25.78 32.46
C ASP A 152 -12.32 25.92 33.97
N ALA A 153 -11.04 25.89 34.38
CA ALA A 153 -10.65 26.04 35.78
C ALA A 153 -11.06 27.42 36.34
N PRO A 154 -11.44 27.55 37.63
CA PRO A 154 -11.87 28.83 38.22
C PRO A 154 -10.83 29.97 38.12
N LYS A 155 -9.55 29.62 38.04
CA LYS A 155 -8.41 30.52 37.80
C LYS A 155 -7.41 29.82 36.86
N PRO A 156 -7.60 29.90 35.54
CA PRO A 156 -6.73 29.22 34.58
C PRO A 156 -5.30 29.77 34.63
N ASP A 157 -4.33 28.86 34.60
CA ASP A 157 -2.92 29.19 34.39
C ASP A 157 -2.69 29.41 32.89
N GLN A 158 -2.77 30.68 32.45
CA GLN A 158 -2.77 31.01 31.03
C GLN A 158 -1.50 30.55 30.30
N THR A 159 -0.35 30.59 30.97
CA THR A 159 0.91 30.10 30.38
C THR A 159 0.83 28.60 30.10
N LYS A 160 0.27 27.80 31.01
CA LYS A 160 0.07 26.35 30.76
C LYS A 160 -0.96 26.08 29.68
N VAL A 161 -2.04 26.86 29.63
CA VAL A 161 -3.07 26.74 28.59
C VAL A 161 -2.46 27.01 27.21
N GLU A 162 -1.65 28.06 27.07
CA GLU A 162 -0.97 28.39 25.82
C GLU A 162 0.07 27.33 25.42
N GLU A 163 0.91 26.88 26.35
CA GLU A 163 1.91 25.83 26.10
C GLU A 163 1.24 24.53 25.63
N PHE A 164 0.22 24.08 26.36
CA PHE A 164 -0.48 22.84 26.04
C PHE A 164 -1.29 22.96 24.74
N GLY A 165 -1.90 24.12 24.48
CA GLY A 165 -2.58 24.42 23.23
C GLY A 165 -1.64 24.37 22.02
N ASN A 166 -0.45 24.96 22.14
CA ASN A 166 0.56 24.92 21.08
C ASN A 166 1.04 23.49 20.78
N GLN A 167 1.23 22.68 21.83
CA GLN A 167 1.55 21.26 21.68
C GLN A 167 0.46 20.51 20.91
N LEU A 168 -0.81 20.68 21.31
CA LEU A 168 -1.95 20.02 20.67
C LEU A 168 -2.08 20.39 19.18
N VAL A 169 -1.87 21.67 18.83
CA VAL A 169 -1.87 22.14 17.44
C VAL A 169 -0.78 21.44 16.63
N TRP A 170 0.42 21.32 17.18
CA TRP A 170 1.54 20.66 16.50
C TRP A 170 1.30 19.15 16.31
N GLU A 171 0.80 18.46 17.34
CA GLU A 171 0.46 17.04 17.27
C GLU A 171 -0.65 16.77 16.25
N THR A 172 -1.69 17.60 16.24
CA THR A 172 -2.81 17.51 15.28
C THR A 172 -2.32 17.68 13.85
N ARG A 173 -1.44 18.66 13.60
CA ARG A 173 -0.86 18.87 12.28
C ARG A 173 -0.09 17.64 11.80
N ILE A 174 0.75 17.04 12.66
CA ILE A 174 1.51 15.83 12.31
C ILE A 174 0.59 14.66 12.02
N PHE A 175 -0.47 14.50 12.81
CA PHE A 175 -1.47 13.47 12.58
C PHE A 175 -2.13 13.63 11.20
N GLU A 176 -2.56 14.84 10.84
CA GLU A 176 -3.19 15.11 9.55
C GLU A 176 -2.24 14.93 8.36
N ASP A 177 -0.99 15.37 8.50
CA ASP A 177 0.04 15.21 7.46
C ASP A 177 0.31 13.72 7.22
N ARG A 178 0.46 12.93 8.28
CA ARG A 178 0.65 11.47 8.15
C ARG A 178 -0.58 10.80 7.55
N ARG A 179 -1.80 11.19 7.96
CA ARG A 179 -3.05 10.65 7.41
C ARG A 179 -3.18 10.88 5.90
N ARG A 180 -2.68 12.02 5.40
CA ARG A 180 -2.61 12.29 3.95
C ARG A 180 -1.65 11.37 3.23
N VAL A 181 -0.46 11.13 3.79
CA VAL A 181 0.58 10.31 3.16
C VAL A 181 0.15 8.84 3.03
N VAL A 182 -0.52 8.29 4.05
CA VAL A 182 -0.92 6.86 4.07
C VAL A 182 -1.69 6.43 2.82
N LYS A 183 -2.53 7.31 2.25
CA LYS A 183 -3.28 7.03 1.02
C LYS A 183 -2.37 6.70 -0.17
N PHE A 184 -1.26 7.40 -0.33
CA PHE A 184 -0.32 7.16 -1.43
C PHE A 184 0.50 5.88 -1.24
N VAL A 185 0.75 5.49 0.02
CA VAL A 185 1.51 4.27 0.32
C VAL A 185 0.71 3.01 -0.03
N CYS A 186 -0.61 3.10 -0.11
CA CYS A 186 -1.48 2.00 -0.56
C CYS A 186 -1.25 1.59 -2.03
N GLU A 187 -0.58 2.40 -2.85
CA GLU A 187 -0.20 2.02 -4.21
C GLU A 187 1.02 1.10 -4.27
N VAL A 188 1.80 1.02 -3.17
CA VAL A 188 3.05 0.25 -3.16
C VAL A 188 2.81 -1.26 -3.33
N PRO A 189 1.87 -1.91 -2.62
CA PRO A 189 1.54 -3.32 -2.88
C PRO A 189 1.10 -3.57 -4.33
N THR A 190 0.25 -2.69 -4.88
CA THR A 190 -0.21 -2.76 -6.27
C THR A 190 0.95 -2.69 -7.26
N ALA A 191 1.91 -1.79 -7.04
CA ALA A 191 3.09 -1.67 -7.90
C ALA A 191 3.99 -2.92 -7.84
N ILE A 192 4.09 -3.57 -6.67
CA ILE A 192 4.81 -4.84 -6.51
C ILE A 192 4.11 -5.96 -7.30
N ASP A 193 2.78 -6.05 -7.19
CA ASP A 193 1.96 -7.05 -7.89
C ASP A 193 2.08 -6.89 -9.41
N GLN A 194 1.96 -5.66 -9.91
CA GLN A 194 2.13 -5.34 -11.33
C GLN A 194 3.51 -5.72 -11.84
N ARG A 195 4.56 -5.44 -11.06
CA ARG A 195 5.93 -5.81 -11.42
C ARG A 195 6.08 -7.32 -11.50
N LEU A 196 5.66 -8.06 -10.48
CA LEU A 196 5.75 -9.53 -10.47
C LEU A 196 5.03 -10.13 -11.68
N PHE A 197 3.82 -9.65 -11.97
CA PHE A 197 3.04 -10.13 -13.10
C PHE A 197 3.71 -9.86 -14.45
N ALA A 198 4.20 -8.64 -14.67
CA ALA A 198 4.88 -8.28 -15.90
C ALA A 198 6.17 -9.08 -16.12
N LEU A 199 7.00 -9.23 -15.08
CA LEU A 199 8.22 -10.03 -15.15
C LEU A 199 7.89 -11.52 -15.36
N GLY A 200 6.86 -12.05 -14.71
CA GLY A 200 6.40 -13.43 -14.89
C GLY A 200 5.96 -13.72 -16.31
N ARG A 201 5.20 -12.81 -16.95
CA ARG A 201 4.83 -12.92 -18.36
C ARG A 201 6.04 -12.89 -19.29
N THR A 202 6.99 -12.00 -19.06
CA THR A 202 8.23 -11.94 -19.86
C THR A 202 9.02 -13.24 -19.74
N ILE A 203 9.16 -13.81 -18.55
CA ILE A 203 9.84 -15.10 -18.37
C ILE A 203 9.13 -16.19 -19.17
N GLN A 204 7.80 -16.28 -19.09
CA GLN A 204 7.03 -17.28 -19.85
C GLN A 204 7.25 -17.16 -21.35
N GLN A 205 7.18 -15.94 -21.88
CA GLN A 205 7.38 -15.67 -23.32
C GLN A 205 8.79 -16.03 -23.80
N GLU A 206 9.81 -15.82 -22.97
CA GLU A 206 11.20 -16.08 -23.32
C GLU A 206 11.61 -17.56 -23.15
N MET A 207 10.80 -18.34 -22.43
CA MET A 207 10.95 -19.79 -22.27
C MET A 207 10.39 -20.59 -23.44
N GLU A 208 9.46 -20.02 -24.21
CA GLU A 208 8.95 -20.56 -25.48
C GLU A 208 10.01 -20.48 -26.59
#